data_AF-A0A376TH51-F1
#
_entry.id   AF-A0A376TH51-F1
#
_cell.length_a   1.000
_cell.length_b   1.000
_cell.length_c   1.000
_cell.angle_alpha   90.00
_cell.angle_beta   90.00
_cell.angle_gamma   90.00
#
_symmetry.space_group_name_H-M   'P 1'
#
loop_
_entity.id
_entity.type
_entity.pdbx_description
1 polymer ?
#
loop_
_entity_poly.entity_id
_entity_poly.type
_entity_poly.pdbx_seq_one_letter_code
_entity_poly.pdbx_strand_id
1 'polypeptide(L)' 'MANALRDAGIEASQIGYVNAHGTSTPAGDKAEAQAVKAIFGEAASRVLVSSTKSMTGHLLGAAGQ' A
#
# COMPACT_ATOMS: atom_id res chain seq x y z
N MET A 1 3.84 3.19 6.77
CA MET A 1 3.94 4.26 5.74
C MET A 1 4.18 5.65 6.35
N ALA A 2 3.52 6.07 7.45
CA ALA A 2 3.72 7.41 8.01
C ALA A 2 5.19 7.74 8.37
N ASN A 3 5.93 6.79 8.95
CA ASN A 3 7.37 6.97 9.20
C ASN A 3 8.16 7.15 7.91
N ALA A 4 7.86 6.37 6.87
CA ALA A 4 8.52 6.46 5.58
C ALA A 4 8.24 7.79 4.86
N LEU A 5 7.00 8.31 4.95
CA LEU A 5 6.67 9.65 4.42
C LEU A 5 7.46 10.74 5.13
N ARG A 6 7.57 10.68 6.47
CA ARG A 6 8.38 11.62 7.25
C ARG A 6 9.86 11.55 6.93
N ASP A 7 10.39 10.34 6.80
CA ASP A 7 11.79 10.10 6.43
C ASP A 7 12.11 10.64 5.03
N ALA A 8 11.20 10.43 4.09
CA ALA A 8 11.31 10.96 2.73
C ALA A 8 10.99 12.46 2.61
N GLY A 9 10.44 13.10 3.66
CA GLY A 9 10.04 14.51 3.65
C GLY A 9 8.96 14.85 2.62
N ILE A 10 8.08 13.90 2.31
CA ILE A 10 7.00 14.08 1.33
C ILE A 10 5.62 13.98 1.97
N GLU A 11 4.69 14.74 1.43
CA GLU A 11 3.28 14.72 1.81
C GLU A 11 2.58 13.52 1.19
N ALA A 12 1.61 12.95 1.92
CA ALA A 12 0.82 11.81 1.44
C ALA A 12 0.11 12.09 0.09
N SER A 13 -0.26 13.35 -0.16
CA SER A 13 -0.90 13.82 -1.40
C SER A 13 0.01 13.73 -2.63
N GLN A 14 1.33 13.58 -2.45
CA GLN A 14 2.31 13.44 -3.53
C GLN A 14 2.42 12.00 -4.04
N ILE A 15 1.81 11.02 -3.35
CA ILE A 15 1.83 9.62 -3.76
C ILE A 15 0.64 9.36 -4.68
N GLY A 16 0.92 8.92 -5.92
CA GLY A 16 -0.12 8.51 -6.87
C GLY A 16 -0.44 7.02 -6.87
N TYR A 17 0.45 6.19 -6.32
CA TYR A 17 0.34 4.73 -6.45
C TYR A 17 0.96 3.99 -5.25
N VAL A 18 0.33 2.90 -4.84
CA VAL A 18 0.81 1.95 -3.83
C VAL A 18 0.76 0.52 -4.38
N ASN A 19 1.92 -0.14 -4.40
CA ASN A 19 1.99 -1.59 -4.58
C ASN A 19 1.79 -2.25 -3.20
N ALA A 20 0.60 -2.75 -2.92
CA ALA A 20 0.24 -3.37 -1.65
C ALA A 20 0.92 -4.73 -1.47
N HIS A 21 0.97 -5.23 -0.23
CA HIS A 21 1.41 -6.59 0.03
C HIS A 21 0.45 -7.57 -0.65
N GLY A 22 -0.86 -7.45 -0.40
CA GLY A 22 -1.94 -8.08 -1.16
C GLY A 22 -1.78 -9.59 -1.32
N THR A 23 -1.84 -10.33 -0.22
CA THR A 23 -1.74 -11.80 -0.19
C THR A 23 -3.07 -12.51 -0.43
N SER A 24 -4.14 -11.78 -0.79
CA SER A 24 -5.49 -12.32 -0.99
C SER A 24 -6.06 -12.96 0.27
N THR A 25 -5.68 -12.43 1.44
CA THR A 25 -6.22 -12.88 2.72
C THR A 25 -7.27 -11.88 3.19
N PRO A 26 -8.52 -12.29 3.50
CA PRO A 26 -9.57 -11.35 3.85
C PRO A 26 -9.22 -10.40 5.00
N ALA A 27 -8.51 -10.90 6.03
CA ALA A 27 -8.08 -10.10 7.16
C ALA A 27 -6.94 -9.14 6.82
N GLY A 28 -5.91 -9.63 6.11
CA GLY A 28 -4.75 -8.83 5.73
C GLY A 28 -5.13 -7.72 4.76
N ASP A 29 -5.84 -8.05 3.69
CA ASP A 29 -6.22 -7.09 2.65
C ASP A 29 -7.15 -5.99 3.22
N LYS A 30 -8.03 -6.34 4.17
CA LYS A 30 -8.85 -5.35 4.88
C LYS A 30 -8.00 -4.41 5.74
N ALA A 31 -7.03 -4.94 6.47
CA ALA A 31 -6.12 -4.14 7.28
C ALA A 31 -5.26 -3.20 6.42
N GLU A 32 -4.76 -3.67 5.27
CA GLU A 32 -4.01 -2.84 4.31
C GLU A 32 -4.87 -1.69 3.77
N ALA A 33 -6.09 -2.00 3.32
CA ALA A 33 -7.01 -0.97 2.80
C ALA A 33 -7.36 0.09 3.87
N GLN A 34 -7.54 -0.32 5.13
CA GLN A 34 -7.77 0.60 6.24
C GLN A 34 -6.54 1.47 6.52
N ALA A 35 -5.33 0.89 6.49
CA ALA A 35 -4.10 1.62 6.70
C ALA A 35 -3.86 2.68 5.60
N VAL A 36 -4.12 2.34 4.32
CA VAL A 36 -4.07 3.30 3.21
C VAL A 36 -5.04 4.46 3.46
N LYS A 37 -6.30 4.17 3.79
CA LYS A 37 -7.28 5.23 4.09
C LYS A 37 -6.85 6.12 5.26
N ALA A 38 -6.31 5.54 6.32
CA ALA A 38 -5.88 6.29 7.50
C ALA A 38 -4.70 7.23 7.22
N ILE A 39 -3.77 6.82 6.35
CA ILE A 39 -2.55 7.59 6.07
C ILE A 39 -2.76 8.63 4.98
N PHE A 40 -3.53 8.30 3.94
CA PHE A 40 -3.76 9.20 2.81
C PHE A 40 -4.97 10.13 3.02
N GLY A 41 -5.87 9.85 3.97
CA GLY A 41 -7.03 10.69 4.26
C GLY A 41 -7.86 10.97 3.00
N GLU A 42 -8.18 12.23 2.75
CA GLU A 42 -8.91 12.67 1.54
C GLU A 42 -8.22 12.27 0.23
N ALA A 43 -6.88 12.21 0.22
CA ALA A 43 -6.12 11.82 -0.96
C ALA A 43 -6.26 10.33 -1.28
N ALA A 44 -6.74 9.49 -0.36
CA ALA A 44 -6.87 8.05 -0.55
C ALA A 44 -7.75 7.68 -1.77
N SER A 45 -8.72 8.53 -2.11
CA SER A 45 -9.57 8.36 -3.30
C SER A 45 -8.83 8.48 -4.64
N ARG A 46 -7.66 9.12 -4.64
CA ARG A 46 -6.82 9.38 -5.83
C ARG A 46 -5.61 8.45 -5.92
N VAL A 47 -5.32 7.70 -4.86
CA VAL A 47 -4.20 6.76 -4.82
C VAL A 47 -4.61 5.46 -5.51
N LEU A 48 -3.90 5.11 -6.58
CA LEU A 48 -4.06 3.83 -7.24
C LEU A 48 -3.42 2.73 -6.40
N VAL A 49 -4.09 1.59 -6.22
CA VAL A 49 -3.56 0.46 -5.43
C VAL A 49 -3.63 -0.81 -6.26
N SER A 50 -2.52 -1.52 -6.34
CA SER A 50 -2.48 -2.87 -6.93
C SER A 50 -1.50 -3.76 -6.16
N SER A 51 -1.43 -5.05 -6.47
CA SER A 51 -0.39 -5.94 -5.96
C SER A 51 0.20 -6.76 -7.10
N THR A 52 1.51 -6.70 -7.26
CA THR A 52 2.25 -7.56 -8.21
C THR A 52 2.03 -9.07 -7.96
N LYS A 53 1.69 -9.48 -6.74
CA LYS A 53 1.41 -10.87 -6.39
C LYS A 53 0.17 -11.42 -7.11
N SER A 54 -0.74 -10.56 -7.57
CA SER A 54 -1.89 -10.99 -8.39
C SER A 54 -1.46 -11.55 -9.75
N MET A 55 -0.30 -11.10 -10.27
CA MET A 55 0.22 -11.51 -11.56
C MET A 55 1.28 -12.61 -11.45
N THR A 56 2.11 -12.58 -10.40
CA THR A 56 3.28 -13.47 -10.26
C THR A 56 3.18 -14.47 -9.10
N GLY A 57 2.12 -14.40 -8.29
CA GLY A 57 2.04 -15.14 -7.05
C GLY A 57 2.91 -14.58 -5.93
N HIS A 58 2.79 -15.16 -4.73
CA HIS A 58 3.57 -14.74 -3.58
C HIS A 58 4.93 -15.45 -3.55
N LEU A 59 5.96 -14.77 -4.05
CA LEU A 59 7.33 -15.31 -4.18
C LEU A 59 8.14 -15.34 -2.86
N LEU A 60 7.46 -15.41 -1.71
CA LEU A 60 8.07 -15.46 -0.38
C LEU A 60 9.10 -14.32 -0.19
N GLY A 61 10.37 -14.65 0.09
CA GLY A 61 11.43 -13.67 0.32
C GLY A 61 11.72 -12.75 -0.86
N ALA A 62 11.28 -13.11 -2.08
CA ALA A 62 11.42 -12.27 -3.26
C ALA A 62 10.21 -11.34 -3.52
N ALA A 63 9.22 -11.30 -2.62
CA ALA A 63 7.95 -10.63 -2.87
C ALA A 63 7.94 -9.10 -2.67
N GLY A 64 9.05 -8.50 -2.24
CA GLY A 64 9.13 -7.10 -1.84
C GLY A 64 8.37 -6.83 -0.52
N GLN A 65 8.96 -5.99 0.34
CA GLN A 65 8.40 -5.62 1.65
C GLN A 65 7.98 -4.15 1.66
#